data_AF-A0A7W7H0P3-F1
#
_entry.id   AF-A0A7W7H0P3-F1
#
_cell.length_a   1.000
_cell.length_b   1.000
_cell.length_c   1.000
_cell.angle_alpha   90.00
_cell.angle_beta   90.00
_cell.angle_gamma   90.00
#
_symmetry.space_group_name_H-M   'P 1'
#
loop_
_entity.id
_entity.type
_entity.pdbx_description
1 polymer ?
#
loop_
_entity_poly.entity_id
_entity_poly.type
_entity_poly.pdbx_seq_one_letter_code
_entity_poly.pdbx_strand_id
1 'polypeptide(L)'
;MGTPAITYRNLALLADAGRWDDLLSLAADPGVPVDERREVAHVVALEAPASLAVAAAQLFPDDDYGFLGPLWQVVAQHRPWRELAPHLTQRRVRDLVAQTRVLHGEDLRDADDVRSAVPLRLAAWEAARWDPEWDIPECGRSTSSSGLLWYFPGPLSDPTIPSDTPAEPIAHPAVAVLDRLAAVPPGADRRAARAAAFRGSAWAAAAATVPGVEAAQVRFTDAYKYLVSLASGDVAYGRATGRALGRSRLWEALRAMAGDPEVDAFVGRLRCVAWAPARYTLYSMQIAMEDPEQGISWVLVGADDD
;
A
#
# COMPACT_ATOMS: atom_id res chain seq x y z
N MET A 1 -4.36 -42.22 -6.90
CA MET A 1 -3.64 -41.71 -8.08
C MET A 1 -3.30 -40.27 -7.77
N GLY A 2 -2.02 -39.97 -7.53
CA GLY A 2 -1.59 -38.61 -7.21
C GLY A 2 -1.73 -37.72 -8.44
N THR A 3 -2.40 -36.59 -8.30
CA THR A 3 -2.39 -35.52 -9.30
C THR A 3 -0.93 -35.16 -9.58
N PRO A 4 -0.45 -35.20 -10.84
CA PRO A 4 0.93 -34.85 -11.12
C PRO A 4 1.17 -33.40 -10.69
N ALA A 5 2.06 -33.20 -9.72
CA ALA A 5 2.49 -31.87 -9.30
C ALA A 5 2.99 -31.11 -10.54
N ILE A 6 2.46 -29.92 -10.76
CA ILE A 6 2.86 -29.11 -11.90
C ILE A 6 4.23 -28.55 -11.59
N THR A 7 5.24 -29.07 -12.28
CA THR A 7 6.57 -28.47 -12.20
C THR A 7 6.54 -27.08 -12.84
N TYR A 8 7.30 -26.13 -12.28
CA TYR A 8 7.47 -24.77 -12.83
C TYR A 8 7.77 -24.76 -14.34
N ARG A 9 8.53 -25.76 -14.81
CA ARG A 9 8.85 -25.98 -16.22
C ARG A 9 7.61 -26.22 -17.09
N ASN A 10 6.60 -26.92 -16.57
CA ASN A 10 5.34 -27.16 -17.30
C ASN A 10 4.47 -25.91 -17.37
N LEU A 11 4.47 -25.07 -16.33
CA LEU A 11 3.73 -23.80 -16.30
C LEU A 11 4.25 -22.82 -17.37
N ALA A 12 5.57 -22.61 -17.44
CA ALA A 12 6.17 -21.74 -18.44
C ALA A 12 5.89 -22.24 -19.87
N LEU A 13 6.00 -23.55 -20.12
CA LEU A 13 5.72 -24.13 -21.43
C LEU A 13 4.27 -23.94 -21.88
N LEU A 14 3.31 -24.07 -20.97
CA LEU A 14 1.89 -23.84 -21.27
C LEU A 14 1.61 -22.37 -21.56
N ALA A 15 2.21 -21.46 -20.79
CA ALA A 15 2.09 -20.02 -21.01
C ALA A 15 2.70 -19.61 -22.36
N ASP A 16 3.91 -20.07 -22.67
CA ASP A 16 4.60 -19.80 -23.94
C ASP A 16 3.86 -20.39 -25.14
N ALA A 17 3.11 -21.48 -24.94
CA ALA A 17 2.23 -22.08 -25.96
C ALA A 17 0.85 -21.39 -26.05
N GLY A 18 0.58 -20.35 -25.27
CA GLY A 18 -0.69 -19.62 -25.25
C GLY A 18 -1.88 -20.46 -24.76
N ARG A 19 -1.63 -21.50 -23.96
CA ARG A 19 -2.65 -22.43 -23.43
C ARG A 19 -3.36 -21.83 -22.21
N TRP A 20 -3.85 -20.60 -22.36
CA TRP A 20 -4.39 -19.80 -21.25
C TRP A 20 -5.64 -20.41 -20.61
N ASP A 21 -6.54 -20.97 -21.40
CA ASP A 21 -7.75 -21.62 -20.88
C ASP A 21 -7.44 -22.85 -20.02
N ASP A 22 -6.42 -23.63 -20.37
CA ASP A 22 -6.00 -24.78 -19.56
C ASP A 22 -5.39 -24.33 -18.23
N LEU A 23 -4.55 -23.29 -18.27
CA LEU A 23 -3.99 -22.68 -17.08
C LEU A 23 -5.08 -22.08 -16.18
N LEU A 24 -6.06 -21.38 -16.76
CA LEU A 24 -7.17 -20.84 -15.99
C LEU A 24 -8.04 -21.94 -15.37
N SER A 25 -8.30 -23.02 -16.12
CA SER A 25 -9.04 -24.18 -15.63
C SER A 25 -8.34 -24.84 -14.44
N LEU A 26 -7.02 -24.96 -14.53
CA LEU A 26 -6.17 -25.47 -13.47
C LEU A 26 -6.18 -24.55 -12.23
N ALA A 27 -6.07 -23.23 -12.42
CA ALA A 27 -6.17 -22.27 -11.32
C ALA A 27 -7.55 -22.28 -10.63
N ALA A 28 -8.61 -22.67 -11.35
CA ALA A 28 -9.96 -22.79 -10.83
C ALA A 28 -10.24 -24.11 -10.11
N ASP A 29 -9.43 -25.15 -10.33
CA ASP A 29 -9.69 -26.50 -9.82
C ASP A 29 -9.47 -26.60 -8.30
N PRO A 30 -10.51 -26.85 -7.48
CA PRO A 30 -10.35 -26.99 -6.04
C PRO A 30 -9.58 -28.25 -5.61
N GLY A 31 -9.36 -29.21 -6.51
CA GLY A 31 -8.52 -30.38 -6.30
C GLY A 31 -7.01 -30.10 -6.30
N VAL A 32 -6.60 -28.90 -6.75
CA VAL A 32 -5.21 -28.45 -6.76
C VAL A 32 -4.92 -27.64 -5.49
N PRO A 33 -3.74 -27.80 -4.86
CA PRO A 33 -3.35 -27.00 -3.69
C PRO A 33 -3.46 -25.49 -3.95
N VAL A 34 -3.94 -24.73 -2.96
CA VAL A 34 -4.23 -23.30 -3.12
C VAL A 34 -3.02 -22.49 -3.58
N ASP A 35 -1.82 -22.82 -3.11
CA ASP A 35 -0.59 -22.10 -3.49
C ASP A 35 -0.19 -22.37 -4.95
N GLU A 36 -0.36 -23.60 -5.43
CA GLU A 36 -0.17 -23.92 -6.85
C GLU A 36 -1.21 -23.20 -7.72
N ARG A 37 -2.48 -23.17 -7.29
CA ARG A 37 -3.52 -22.43 -8.01
C ARG A 37 -3.23 -20.93 -8.09
N ARG A 38 -2.70 -20.33 -7.01
CA ARG A 38 -2.30 -18.92 -6.96
C ARG A 38 -1.14 -18.63 -7.91
N GLU A 39 -0.14 -19.51 -7.94
CA GLU A 39 1.00 -19.39 -8.86
C GLU A 39 0.54 -19.45 -10.33
N VAL A 40 -0.33 -20.40 -10.67
CA VAL A 40 -0.90 -20.50 -12.02
C VAL A 40 -1.74 -19.27 -12.36
N ALA A 41 -2.63 -18.85 -11.45
CA ALA A 41 -3.47 -17.67 -11.64
C ALA A 41 -2.63 -16.39 -11.82
N HIS A 42 -1.48 -16.29 -11.13
CA HIS A 42 -0.54 -15.19 -11.27
C HIS A 42 0.00 -15.11 -12.70
N VAL A 43 0.43 -16.23 -13.29
CA VAL A 43 0.91 -16.26 -14.68
C VAL A 43 -0.19 -15.87 -15.67
N VAL A 44 -1.42 -16.37 -15.48
CA VAL A 44 -2.57 -15.99 -16.33
C VAL A 44 -2.90 -14.50 -16.18
N ALA A 45 -2.94 -13.98 -14.96
CA ALA A 45 -3.17 -12.56 -14.67
C ALA A 45 -2.10 -11.65 -15.30
N LEU A 46 -0.84 -12.09 -15.28
CA LEU A 46 0.29 -11.36 -15.81
C LEU A 46 0.20 -11.25 -17.33
N GLU A 47 -0.06 -12.35 -18.04
CA GLU A 47 0.26 -12.42 -19.48
C GLU A 47 -0.89 -12.77 -20.41
N ALA A 48 -1.98 -13.35 -19.91
CA ALA A 48 -3.10 -13.74 -20.75
C ALA A 48 -3.86 -12.51 -21.32
N PRO A 49 -4.69 -12.67 -22.36
CA PRO A 49 -5.60 -11.62 -22.81
C PRO A 49 -6.49 -11.08 -21.67
N ALA A 50 -6.92 -9.82 -21.78
CA ALA A 50 -7.59 -9.08 -20.70
C ALA A 50 -8.76 -9.83 -20.05
N SER A 51 -9.61 -10.50 -20.84
CA SER A 51 -10.73 -11.29 -20.32
C SER A 51 -10.29 -12.45 -19.41
N LEU A 52 -9.26 -13.19 -19.79
CA LEU A 52 -8.72 -14.33 -19.03
C LEU A 52 -7.90 -13.87 -17.82
N ALA A 53 -7.13 -12.78 -17.98
CA ALA A 53 -6.39 -12.18 -16.88
C ALA A 53 -7.35 -11.69 -15.76
N VAL A 54 -8.44 -11.00 -16.13
CA VAL A 54 -9.48 -10.60 -15.18
C VAL A 54 -10.17 -11.81 -14.56
N ALA A 55 -10.49 -12.85 -15.35
CA ALA A 55 -11.07 -14.08 -14.81
C ALA A 55 -10.16 -14.71 -13.74
N ALA A 56 -8.85 -14.76 -13.97
CA ALA A 56 -7.88 -15.26 -12.99
C ALA A 56 -7.88 -14.43 -11.69
N ALA A 57 -7.88 -13.10 -11.77
CA ALA A 57 -7.95 -12.24 -10.59
C ALA A 57 -9.23 -12.44 -9.77
N GLN A 58 -10.34 -12.73 -10.43
CA GLN A 58 -11.64 -12.96 -9.80
C GLN A 58 -11.81 -14.34 -9.16
N LEU A 59 -10.84 -15.26 -9.34
CA LEU A 59 -10.80 -16.53 -8.62
C LEU A 59 -10.44 -16.35 -7.13
N PHE A 60 -9.71 -15.28 -6.80
CA PHE A 60 -9.21 -15.00 -5.45
C PHE A 60 -9.54 -13.54 -5.05
N PRO A 61 -10.83 -13.16 -5.01
CA PRO A 61 -11.24 -11.77 -4.81
C PRO A 61 -10.78 -11.15 -3.50
N ASP A 62 -10.59 -11.96 -2.47
CA ASP A 62 -10.26 -11.55 -1.11
C ASP A 62 -8.80 -11.85 -0.73
N ASP A 63 -7.99 -12.27 -1.70
CA ASP A 63 -6.57 -12.55 -1.48
C ASP A 63 -5.71 -11.31 -1.74
N ASP A 64 -5.49 -10.54 -0.68
CA ASP A 64 -4.72 -9.29 -0.74
C ASP A 64 -3.20 -9.50 -0.79
N TYR A 65 -2.72 -10.73 -0.56
CA TYR A 65 -1.30 -11.07 -0.59
C TYR A 65 -0.90 -11.81 -1.87
N GLY A 66 -1.81 -12.62 -2.41
CA GLY A 66 -1.62 -13.39 -3.64
C GLY A 66 -0.39 -14.29 -3.59
N PHE A 67 0.28 -14.48 -4.74
CA PHE A 67 1.53 -15.25 -4.85
C PHE A 67 2.76 -14.34 -4.79
N LEU A 68 2.98 -13.52 -5.83
CA LEU A 68 4.02 -12.48 -5.89
C LEU A 68 3.42 -11.06 -5.78
N GLY A 69 2.19 -10.99 -5.29
CA GLY A 69 1.34 -9.81 -5.23
C GLY A 69 -0.13 -10.20 -5.45
N PRO A 70 -1.08 -9.36 -5.02
CA PRO A 70 -2.49 -9.62 -5.25
C PRO A 70 -2.83 -9.57 -6.74
N LEU A 71 -3.65 -10.52 -7.21
CA LEU A 71 -3.93 -10.68 -8.64
C LEU A 71 -4.61 -9.46 -9.26
N TRP A 72 -5.43 -8.72 -8.50
CA TRP A 72 -6.04 -7.48 -8.96
C TRP A 72 -4.99 -6.40 -9.29
N GLN A 73 -3.83 -6.40 -8.62
CA GLN A 73 -2.73 -5.50 -8.94
C GLN A 73 -2.00 -5.99 -10.18
N VAL A 74 -1.68 -7.30 -10.23
CA VAL A 74 -0.96 -7.94 -11.34
C VAL A 74 -1.67 -7.66 -12.68
N VAL A 75 -2.98 -7.89 -12.76
CA VAL A 75 -3.76 -7.64 -13.97
C VAL A 75 -3.70 -6.17 -14.37
N ALA A 76 -3.78 -5.28 -13.38
CA ALA A 76 -3.82 -3.84 -13.57
C ALA A 76 -2.45 -3.24 -13.89
N GLN A 77 -1.31 -3.88 -13.62
CA GLN A 77 0.00 -3.32 -13.95
C GLN A 77 0.24 -3.22 -15.45
N HIS A 78 -0.20 -4.23 -16.21
CA HIS A 78 0.18 -4.39 -17.62
C HIS A 78 -0.90 -4.00 -18.62
N ARG A 79 -2.08 -3.57 -18.16
CA ARG A 79 -3.24 -3.30 -19.03
C ARG A 79 -3.97 -2.01 -18.62
N PRO A 80 -4.39 -1.17 -19.58
CA PRO A 80 -5.13 0.05 -19.27
C PRO A 80 -6.56 -0.27 -18.81
N TRP A 81 -7.18 0.66 -18.06
CA TRP A 81 -8.54 0.47 -17.52
C TRP A 81 -9.56 0.09 -18.59
N ARG A 82 -9.53 0.75 -19.75
CA ARG A 82 -10.47 0.54 -20.87
C ARG A 82 -10.52 -0.91 -21.37
N GLU A 83 -9.43 -1.67 -21.23
CA GLU A 83 -9.36 -3.09 -21.64
C GLU A 83 -9.87 -4.02 -20.54
N LEU A 84 -9.71 -3.63 -19.27
CA LEU A 84 -10.09 -4.43 -18.11
C LEU A 84 -11.56 -4.26 -17.72
N ALA A 85 -12.05 -3.01 -17.77
CA ALA A 85 -13.39 -2.62 -17.31
C ALA A 85 -14.53 -3.48 -17.84
N PRO A 86 -14.58 -3.88 -19.13
CA PRO A 86 -15.67 -4.71 -19.65
C PRO A 86 -15.75 -6.12 -19.03
N HIS A 87 -14.67 -6.61 -18.44
CA HIS A 87 -14.56 -7.98 -17.92
C HIS A 87 -14.71 -8.06 -16.40
N LEU A 88 -14.59 -6.93 -15.69
CA LEU A 88 -14.62 -6.87 -14.22
C LEU A 88 -16.06 -6.99 -13.70
N THR A 89 -16.46 -8.18 -13.28
CA THR A 89 -17.81 -8.45 -12.75
C THR A 89 -17.88 -8.38 -11.23
N GLN A 90 -16.76 -8.59 -10.53
CA GLN A 90 -16.71 -8.51 -9.08
C GLN A 90 -16.37 -7.09 -8.61
N ARG A 91 -17.27 -6.49 -7.81
CA ARG A 91 -17.15 -5.09 -7.36
C ARG A 91 -15.83 -4.78 -6.66
N ARG A 92 -15.41 -5.62 -5.70
CA ARG A 92 -14.15 -5.40 -4.95
C ARG A 92 -12.93 -5.38 -5.88
N VAL A 93 -12.83 -6.38 -6.76
CA VAL A 93 -11.75 -6.50 -7.74
C VAL A 93 -11.78 -5.31 -8.70
N ARG A 94 -12.97 -4.90 -9.16
CA ARG A 94 -13.17 -3.71 -10.00
C ARG A 94 -12.64 -2.44 -9.33
N ASP A 95 -13.04 -2.19 -8.09
CA ASP A 95 -12.64 -1.01 -7.34
C ASP A 95 -11.11 -0.98 -7.14
N LEU A 96 -10.49 -2.11 -6.79
CA LEU A 96 -9.03 -2.21 -6.59
C LEU A 96 -8.22 -2.13 -7.89
N VAL A 97 -8.72 -2.70 -9.00
CA VAL A 97 -8.11 -2.54 -10.33
C VAL A 97 -8.18 -1.07 -10.76
N ALA A 98 -9.32 -0.40 -10.59
CA ALA A 98 -9.46 1.01 -10.91
C ALA A 98 -8.45 1.87 -10.12
N GLN A 99 -8.34 1.63 -8.81
CA GLN A 99 -7.39 2.34 -7.95
C GLN A 99 -5.93 2.06 -8.32
N THR A 100 -5.59 0.83 -8.72
CA THR A 100 -4.26 0.52 -9.26
C THR A 100 -3.99 1.30 -10.54
N ARG A 101 -4.95 1.40 -11.47
CA ARG A 101 -4.79 2.19 -12.69
C ARG A 101 -4.68 3.69 -12.42
N VAL A 102 -5.37 4.21 -11.41
CA VAL A 102 -5.17 5.59 -10.94
C VAL A 102 -3.75 5.79 -10.41
N LEU A 103 -3.20 4.85 -9.66
CA LEU A 103 -1.79 4.89 -9.23
C LEU A 103 -0.80 4.80 -10.40
N HIS A 104 -1.20 4.22 -11.55
CA HIS A 104 -0.46 4.28 -12.81
C HIS A 104 -0.71 5.56 -13.63
N GLY A 105 -1.45 6.53 -13.09
CA GLY A 105 -1.67 7.85 -13.69
C GLY A 105 -2.93 7.97 -14.54
N GLU A 106 -3.81 6.97 -14.60
CA GLU A 106 -5.09 7.12 -15.29
C GLU A 106 -6.07 8.01 -14.51
N ASP A 107 -6.80 8.86 -15.23
CA ASP A 107 -7.94 9.63 -14.70
C ASP A 107 -9.22 8.87 -15.02
N LEU A 108 -9.85 8.31 -13.99
CA LEU A 108 -11.02 7.45 -14.09
C LEU A 108 -12.27 8.11 -13.49
N ARG A 109 -12.31 9.45 -13.43
CA ARG A 109 -13.47 10.18 -12.89
C ARG A 109 -14.78 9.88 -13.63
N ASP A 110 -14.71 9.50 -14.89
CA ASP A 110 -15.86 9.14 -15.72
C ASP A 110 -16.28 7.65 -15.59
N ALA A 111 -15.62 6.88 -14.71
CA ALA A 111 -15.96 5.48 -14.46
C ALA A 111 -17.09 5.35 -13.42
N ASP A 112 -18.33 5.64 -13.83
CA ASP A 112 -19.52 5.70 -12.97
C ASP A 112 -19.85 4.39 -12.23
N ASP A 113 -19.37 3.25 -12.73
CA ASP A 113 -19.61 1.94 -12.14
C ASP A 113 -18.63 1.57 -11.02
N VAL A 114 -17.58 2.39 -10.81
CA VAL A 114 -16.61 2.22 -9.72
C VAL A 114 -17.11 2.94 -8.47
N ARG A 115 -17.27 2.21 -7.37
CA ARG A 115 -17.82 2.74 -6.12
C ARG A 115 -16.75 2.79 -5.04
N SER A 116 -15.70 3.56 -5.33
CA SER A 116 -14.57 3.77 -4.45
C SER A 116 -14.83 4.88 -3.43
N ALA A 117 -14.40 4.66 -2.18
CA ALA A 117 -14.32 5.73 -1.19
C ALA A 117 -13.16 6.69 -1.51
N VAL A 118 -12.24 6.36 -2.40
CA VAL A 118 -11.06 7.17 -2.74
C VAL A 118 -11.25 7.81 -4.12
N PRO A 119 -10.81 9.06 -4.35
CA PRO A 119 -10.92 9.68 -5.66
C PRO A 119 -10.34 8.83 -6.80
N LEU A 120 -11.04 8.83 -7.94
CA LEU A 120 -10.65 8.10 -9.16
C LEU A 120 -9.63 8.85 -10.03
N ARG A 121 -8.76 9.61 -9.36
CA ARG A 121 -7.68 10.42 -9.89
C ARG A 121 -6.69 10.65 -8.75
N LEU A 122 -5.40 10.76 -9.05
CA LEU A 122 -4.41 11.20 -8.07
C LEU A 122 -4.64 12.67 -7.73
N ALA A 123 -4.69 12.99 -6.44
CA ALA A 123 -4.62 14.36 -5.99
C ALA A 123 -3.23 14.95 -6.30
N ALA A 124 -3.13 16.28 -6.40
CA ALA A 124 -1.87 16.94 -6.76
C ALA A 124 -0.74 16.64 -5.76
N TRP A 125 -1.07 16.50 -4.48
CA TRP A 125 -0.13 16.15 -3.42
C TRP A 125 0.30 14.67 -3.47
N GLU A 126 -0.55 13.76 -3.96
CA GLU A 126 -0.18 12.36 -4.23
C GLU A 126 0.80 12.30 -5.39
N ALA A 127 0.46 12.95 -6.51
CA ALA A 127 1.25 12.91 -7.74
C ALA A 127 2.62 13.61 -7.66
N ALA A 128 2.82 14.52 -6.69
CA ALA A 128 4.02 15.35 -6.62
C ALA A 128 5.35 14.57 -6.48
N ARG A 129 5.31 13.39 -5.85
CA ARG A 129 6.47 12.53 -5.57
C ARG A 129 6.23 11.05 -5.89
N TRP A 130 5.11 10.75 -6.53
CA TRP A 130 4.73 9.40 -6.90
C TRP A 130 5.24 9.08 -8.29
N ASP A 131 6.01 8.02 -8.41
CA ASP A 131 6.48 7.47 -9.68
C ASP A 131 5.97 6.03 -9.81
N PRO A 132 5.02 5.76 -10.73
CA PRO A 132 4.46 4.42 -10.90
C PRO A 132 5.51 3.36 -11.29
N GLU A 133 6.62 3.74 -11.91
CA GLU A 133 7.70 2.82 -12.29
C GLU A 133 8.47 2.32 -11.06
N TRP A 134 8.65 3.18 -10.07
CA TRP A 134 9.50 2.89 -8.90
C TRP A 134 8.73 2.61 -7.62
N ASP A 135 7.51 3.14 -7.48
CA ASP A 135 6.74 3.08 -6.23
C ASP A 135 5.67 1.97 -6.25
N ILE A 136 5.42 1.35 -7.42
CA ILE A 136 4.59 0.14 -7.55
C ILE A 136 5.50 -1.06 -7.82
N PRO A 137 5.53 -2.07 -6.94
CA PRO A 137 6.41 -3.23 -7.14
C PRO A 137 6.03 -4.01 -8.41
N GLU A 138 6.97 -4.21 -9.33
CA GLU A 138 6.76 -4.95 -10.58
C GLU A 138 6.56 -6.45 -10.31
N CYS A 139 5.50 -7.03 -10.87
CA CYS A 139 5.24 -8.46 -10.78
C CYS A 139 5.79 -9.19 -12.02
N GLY A 140 6.71 -10.15 -11.82
CA GLY A 140 7.21 -11.02 -12.90
C GLY A 140 6.73 -12.48 -12.78
N ARG A 141 7.15 -13.35 -13.71
CA ARG A 141 6.84 -14.80 -13.69
C ARG A 141 7.51 -15.58 -12.54
N SER A 142 8.70 -15.15 -12.11
CA SER A 142 9.51 -15.81 -11.06
C SER A 142 10.14 -14.83 -10.09
N THR A 143 10.18 -13.55 -10.44
CA THR A 143 10.67 -12.50 -9.56
C THR A 143 9.54 -12.10 -8.63
N SER A 144 9.67 -12.50 -7.35
CA SER A 144 9.00 -11.74 -6.32
C SER A 144 9.53 -10.32 -6.41
N SER A 145 8.64 -9.34 -6.53
CA SER A 145 9.00 -7.99 -6.12
C SER A 145 9.33 -8.09 -4.64
N SER A 146 10.62 -8.25 -4.35
CA SER A 146 11.15 -8.11 -3.00
C SER A 146 10.69 -6.73 -2.55
N GLY A 147 9.91 -6.66 -1.47
CA GLY A 147 9.28 -5.42 -1.03
C GLY A 147 10.29 -4.28 -1.10
N LEU A 148 9.97 -3.25 -1.90
CA LEU A 148 10.87 -2.14 -2.17
C LEU A 148 11.47 -1.68 -0.84
N LEU A 149 12.78 -1.81 -0.66
CA LEU A 149 13.42 -1.28 0.55
C LEU A 149 13.07 0.20 0.64
N TRP A 150 12.45 0.60 1.74
CA TRP A 150 11.99 1.96 1.91
C TRP A 150 12.32 2.43 3.31
N TYR A 151 12.85 3.65 3.39
CA TYR A 151 13.30 4.23 4.63
C TYR A 151 12.97 5.71 4.60
N PHE A 152 12.21 6.16 5.59
CA PHE A 152 11.79 7.55 5.75
C PHE A 152 11.93 8.00 7.21
N PRO A 153 12.53 9.18 7.45
CA PRO A 153 13.11 10.08 6.46
C PRO A 153 14.41 9.52 5.89
N GLY A 154 14.76 9.87 4.65
CA GLY A 154 16.14 9.72 4.17
C GLY A 154 17.12 10.61 4.98
N PRO A 155 18.37 10.78 4.51
CA PRO A 155 19.30 11.72 5.14
C PRO A 155 18.66 13.10 5.34
N LEU A 156 18.55 13.53 6.60
CA LEU A 156 17.93 14.79 6.96
C LEU A 156 18.83 15.94 6.51
N SER A 157 18.26 16.87 5.74
CA SER A 157 18.92 18.15 5.46
C SER A 157 18.60 19.09 6.61
N ASP A 158 19.63 19.66 7.23
CA ASP A 158 19.53 20.62 8.34
C ASP A 158 18.74 20.09 9.57
N PRO A 159 19.18 18.97 10.17
CA PRO A 159 18.53 18.44 11.37
C PRO A 159 18.62 19.41 12.54
N THR A 160 17.56 19.46 13.35
CA THR A 160 17.51 20.16 14.62
C THR A 160 16.97 19.24 15.71
N ILE A 161 17.41 19.44 16.95
CA ILE A 161 16.86 18.74 18.10
C ILE A 161 15.43 19.27 18.34
N PRO A 162 14.41 18.39 18.46
CA PRO A 162 13.05 18.78 18.77
C PRO A 162 12.93 19.64 20.03
N SER A 163 11.93 20.52 20.01
CA SER A 163 11.65 21.39 21.16
C SER A 163 11.23 20.58 22.38
N ASP A 164 11.81 20.90 23.55
CA ASP A 164 11.40 20.37 24.85
C ASP A 164 10.03 20.92 25.33
N THR A 165 9.29 21.61 24.46
CA THR A 165 7.94 22.07 24.79
C THR A 165 7.07 20.84 25.09
N PRO A 166 6.42 20.78 26.26
CA PRO A 166 5.62 19.62 26.61
C PRO A 166 4.44 19.44 25.65
N ALA A 167 4.31 18.23 25.12
CA ALA A 167 3.13 17.78 24.40
C ALA A 167 2.27 16.91 25.32
N GLU A 168 0.97 17.16 25.38
CA GLU A 168 0.05 16.39 26.21
C GLU A 168 -0.54 15.23 25.39
N PRO A 169 -0.35 13.96 25.78
CA PRO A 169 -0.99 12.83 25.10
C PRO A 169 -2.51 12.93 25.20
N ILE A 170 -3.21 12.69 24.09
CA ILE A 170 -4.67 12.72 24.05
C ILE A 170 -5.23 11.45 23.41
N ALA A 171 -6.44 11.07 23.82
CA ALA A 171 -7.21 10.08 23.09
C ALA A 171 -7.82 10.72 21.84
N HIS A 172 -7.59 10.12 20.66
CA HIS A 172 -8.17 10.59 19.40
C HIS A 172 -8.61 9.39 18.54
N PRO A 173 -9.81 9.40 17.93
CA PRO A 173 -10.32 8.26 17.16
C PRO A 173 -9.42 7.87 15.97
N ALA A 174 -8.74 8.84 15.34
CA ALA A 174 -7.80 8.57 14.25
C ALA A 174 -6.63 7.65 14.64
N VAL A 175 -6.24 7.60 15.93
CA VAL A 175 -5.13 6.75 16.38
C VAL A 175 -5.41 5.28 16.09
N ALA A 176 -6.65 4.81 16.30
CA ALA A 176 -7.02 3.42 16.01
C ALA A 176 -7.03 3.09 14.51
N VAL A 177 -7.19 4.08 13.64
CA VAL A 177 -7.09 3.91 12.18
C VAL A 177 -5.62 3.90 11.76
N LEU A 178 -4.82 4.84 12.28
CA LEU A 178 -3.38 4.94 12.04
C LEU A 178 -2.61 3.70 12.52
N ASP A 179 -2.96 3.16 13.71
CA ASP A 179 -2.40 1.91 14.24
C ASP A 179 -2.63 0.72 13.31
N ARG A 180 -3.68 0.76 12.50
CA ARG A 180 -4.04 -0.29 11.55
C ARG A 180 -3.52 -0.05 10.14
N LEU A 181 -2.77 1.04 9.88
CA LEU A 181 -2.17 1.27 8.57
C LEU A 181 -1.29 0.07 8.19
N ALA A 182 -0.38 -0.33 9.07
CA ALA A 182 0.47 -1.48 8.85
C ALA A 182 -0.16 -2.79 9.38
N ALA A 183 -1.43 -3.04 9.02
CA ALA A 183 -2.09 -4.29 9.36
C ALA A 183 -1.31 -5.48 8.77
N VAL A 184 -0.81 -6.33 9.65
CA VAL A 184 -0.03 -7.52 9.28
C VAL A 184 -0.93 -8.71 8.93
N PRO A 185 -0.41 -9.70 8.18
CA PRO A 185 -1.14 -10.93 7.89
C PRO A 185 -1.65 -11.63 9.17
N PRO A 186 -2.78 -12.34 9.11
CA PRO A 186 -3.25 -13.17 10.22
C PRO A 186 -2.15 -14.14 10.68
N GLY A 187 -1.84 -14.14 11.98
CA GLY A 187 -0.80 -14.99 12.58
C GLY A 187 0.59 -14.34 12.67
N ALA A 188 0.77 -13.10 12.21
CA ALA A 188 1.96 -12.32 12.50
C ALA A 188 1.83 -11.64 13.88
N ASP A 189 2.77 -11.93 14.78
CA ASP A 189 2.78 -11.41 16.16
C ASP A 189 3.34 -9.98 16.29
N ARG A 190 3.76 -9.35 15.19
CA ARG A 190 4.37 -8.01 15.18
C ARG A 190 3.39 -6.95 14.66
N ARG A 191 3.30 -5.81 15.35
CA ARG A 191 2.68 -4.60 14.79
C ARG A 191 3.76 -3.80 14.06
N ALA A 192 3.61 -3.64 12.74
CA ALA A 192 4.56 -2.88 11.91
C ALA A 192 4.43 -1.35 12.07
N ALA A 193 3.35 -0.86 12.71
CA ALA A 193 3.16 0.56 13.02
C ALA A 193 2.56 0.77 14.42
N ARG A 194 2.87 1.93 15.00
CA ARG A 194 2.27 2.47 16.22
C ARG A 194 1.97 3.94 16.03
N ALA A 195 0.79 4.36 16.48
CA ALA A 195 0.34 5.72 16.43
C ALA A 195 0.02 6.28 17.82
N ALA A 196 0.18 7.59 17.97
CA ALA A 196 -0.23 8.33 19.16
C ALA A 196 -0.71 9.72 18.75
N ALA A 197 -1.56 10.34 19.58
CA ALA A 197 -2.02 11.71 19.38
C ALA A 197 -1.62 12.58 20.57
N PHE A 198 -1.30 13.83 20.29
CA PHE A 198 -0.88 14.82 21.27
C PHE A 198 -1.55 16.16 21.00
N ARG A 199 -1.75 16.96 22.04
CA ARG A 199 -2.02 18.39 21.92
C ARG A 199 -0.68 19.12 21.82
N GLY A 200 -0.53 19.97 20.79
CA GLY A 200 0.69 20.72 20.53
C GLY A 200 1.22 20.54 19.10
N SER A 201 2.44 21.03 18.87
CA SER A 201 3.08 21.00 17.56
C SER A 201 3.70 19.66 17.21
N ALA A 202 3.99 19.44 15.92
CA ALA A 202 4.65 18.22 15.45
C ALA A 202 6.03 18.04 16.10
N TRP A 203 6.74 19.15 16.34
CA TRP A 203 8.03 19.16 17.05
C TRP A 203 7.90 18.69 18.50
N ALA A 204 6.91 19.20 19.24
CA ALA A 204 6.65 18.80 20.62
C ALA A 204 6.22 17.32 20.70
N ALA A 205 5.39 16.86 19.76
CA ALA A 205 4.97 15.46 19.68
C ALA A 205 6.13 14.52 19.35
N ALA A 206 7.04 14.92 18.45
CA ALA A 206 8.27 14.19 18.16
C ALA A 206 9.17 14.09 19.41
N ALA A 207 9.41 15.20 20.11
CA ALA A 207 10.20 15.24 21.35
C ALA A 207 9.62 14.33 22.44
N ALA A 208 8.29 14.33 22.61
CA ALA A 208 7.59 13.49 23.57
C ALA A 208 7.66 11.99 23.23
N THR A 209 7.84 11.65 21.95
CA THR A 209 7.94 10.25 21.50
C THR A 209 9.36 9.73 21.61
N VAL A 210 10.34 10.50 21.13
CA VAL A 210 11.76 10.12 21.18
C VAL A 210 12.59 11.35 21.56
N PRO A 211 12.94 11.52 22.85
CA PRO A 211 13.75 12.65 23.28
C PRO A 211 15.18 12.59 22.71
N GLY A 212 15.73 13.76 22.36
CA GLY A 212 17.15 13.90 22.02
C GLY A 212 17.58 13.36 20.65
N VAL A 213 16.64 13.05 19.75
CA VAL A 213 16.96 12.71 18.35
C VAL A 213 17.04 13.95 17.48
N GLU A 214 17.79 13.85 16.38
CA GLU A 214 17.76 14.83 15.31
C GLU A 214 16.53 14.62 14.42
N ALA A 215 15.82 15.72 14.14
CA ALA A 215 14.64 15.71 13.28
C ALA A 215 14.68 16.88 12.29
N ALA A 216 13.88 16.83 11.24
CA ALA A 216 13.71 17.96 10.32
C ALA A 216 12.25 18.14 9.93
N GLN A 217 11.92 19.38 9.56
CA GLN A 217 10.66 19.70 8.91
C GLN A 217 10.61 19.02 7.54
N VAL A 218 9.54 18.30 7.25
CA VAL A 218 9.30 17.66 5.95
C VAL A 218 7.92 18.05 5.42
N ARG A 219 7.69 17.84 4.12
CA ARG A 219 6.36 17.98 3.53
C ARG A 219 5.65 16.63 3.55
N PHE A 220 4.33 16.66 3.75
CA PHE A 220 3.51 15.44 3.66
C PHE A 220 3.69 14.74 2.30
N THR A 221 3.82 15.51 1.22
CA THR A 221 4.05 14.99 -0.14
C THR A 221 5.32 14.15 -0.27
N ASP A 222 6.37 14.48 0.48
CA ASP A 222 7.61 13.70 0.47
C ASP A 222 7.47 12.40 1.28
N ALA A 223 6.54 12.35 2.24
CA ALA A 223 6.23 11.18 3.06
C ALA A 223 5.18 10.24 2.41
N TYR A 224 4.37 10.74 1.47
CA TYR A 224 3.19 10.05 0.93
C TYR A 224 3.48 8.61 0.49
N LYS A 225 4.48 8.40 -0.35
CA LYS A 225 4.77 7.06 -0.88
C LYS A 225 5.17 6.08 0.20
N TYR A 226 5.88 6.53 1.23
CA TYR A 226 6.27 5.71 2.38
C TYR A 226 5.08 5.38 3.27
N LEU A 227 4.14 6.32 3.43
CA LEU A 227 2.86 6.07 4.09
C LEU A 227 2.03 5.03 3.34
N VAL A 228 1.98 5.10 2.00
CA VAL A 228 1.32 4.08 1.18
C VAL A 228 2.02 2.73 1.34
N SER A 229 3.35 2.70 1.34
CA SER A 229 4.11 1.45 1.56
C SER A 229 3.87 0.83 2.93
N LEU A 230 3.90 1.65 3.98
CA LEU A 230 3.55 1.23 5.33
C LEU A 230 2.10 0.72 5.39
N ALA A 231 1.16 1.43 4.75
CA ALA A 231 -0.25 1.08 4.70
C ALA A 231 -0.53 -0.21 3.89
N SER A 232 0.34 -0.50 2.93
CA SER A 232 0.39 -1.75 2.17
C SER A 232 0.88 -2.93 3.02
N GLY A 233 1.48 -2.69 4.20
CA GLY A 233 2.05 -3.75 5.02
C GLY A 233 3.33 -4.32 4.42
N ASP A 234 4.11 -3.50 3.71
CA ASP A 234 5.47 -3.84 3.33
C ASP A 234 6.29 -4.15 4.59
N VAL A 235 6.87 -5.34 4.65
CA VAL A 235 7.70 -5.84 5.74
C VAL A 235 8.94 -6.53 5.17
N ALA A 236 9.98 -6.66 5.99
CA ALA A 236 11.19 -7.39 5.62
C ALA A 236 10.84 -8.84 5.28
N TYR A 237 11.24 -9.25 4.06
CA TYR A 237 11.08 -10.61 3.54
C TYR A 237 9.63 -11.14 3.46
N GLY A 238 8.61 -10.29 3.64
CA GLY A 238 7.20 -10.69 3.58
C GLY A 238 6.46 -10.22 2.33
N ARG A 239 5.22 -10.65 2.20
CA ARG A 239 4.31 -10.21 1.14
C ARG A 239 3.59 -8.94 1.59
N ALA A 240 3.65 -7.92 0.76
CA ALA A 240 2.85 -6.72 0.93
C ALA A 240 1.46 -6.90 0.33
N THR A 241 0.48 -6.19 0.90
CA THR A 241 -0.77 -5.92 0.20
C THR A 241 -0.55 -4.84 -0.87
N GLY A 242 -1.28 -4.92 -1.98
CA GLY A 242 -1.04 -4.03 -3.11
C GLY A 242 -1.25 -2.54 -2.81
N ARG A 243 -0.61 -1.67 -3.59
CA ARG A 243 -0.55 -0.21 -3.36
C ARG A 243 -1.93 0.47 -3.36
N ALA A 244 -2.89 -0.05 -4.13
CA ALA A 244 -4.25 0.48 -4.14
C ALA A 244 -4.96 0.33 -2.77
N LEU A 245 -4.68 -0.77 -2.06
CA LEU A 245 -5.20 -0.99 -0.72
C LEU A 245 -4.50 -0.08 0.30
N GLY A 246 -3.17 0.06 0.18
CA GLY A 246 -2.40 1.02 0.98
C GLY A 246 -2.90 2.46 0.81
N ARG A 247 -3.13 2.90 -0.43
CA ARG A 247 -3.77 4.20 -0.74
C ARG A 247 -5.12 4.33 -0.05
N SER A 248 -5.98 3.31 -0.16
CA SER A 248 -7.33 3.34 0.42
C SER A 248 -7.31 3.48 1.94
N ARG A 249 -6.43 2.74 2.62
CA ARG A 249 -6.22 2.83 4.07
C ARG A 249 -5.66 4.19 4.49
N LEU A 250 -4.72 4.75 3.71
CA LEU A 250 -4.19 6.08 3.98
C LEU A 250 -5.26 7.16 3.85
N TRP A 251 -6.11 7.10 2.81
CA TRP A 251 -7.24 8.01 2.67
C TRP A 251 -8.25 7.89 3.82
N GLU A 252 -8.52 6.67 4.31
CA GLU A 252 -9.33 6.46 5.51
C GLU A 252 -8.70 7.11 6.74
N ALA A 253 -7.40 6.94 6.94
CA ALA A 253 -6.66 7.57 8.05
C ALA A 253 -6.69 9.10 7.97
N LEU A 254 -6.45 9.66 6.79
CA LEU A 254 -6.51 11.12 6.58
C LEU A 254 -7.90 11.68 6.88
N ARG A 255 -8.97 10.99 6.48
CA ARG A 255 -10.34 11.38 6.85
C ARG A 255 -10.57 11.32 8.35
N ALA A 256 -10.10 10.25 9.00
CA ALA A 256 -10.25 10.10 10.44
C ALA A 256 -9.49 11.19 11.23
N MET A 257 -8.32 11.64 10.73
CA MET A 257 -7.56 12.76 11.31
C MET A 257 -8.23 14.11 11.04
N ALA A 258 -8.75 14.29 9.83
CA ALA A 258 -9.40 15.54 9.44
C ALA A 258 -10.77 15.72 10.10
N GLY A 259 -11.47 14.62 10.42
CA GLY A 259 -12.85 14.62 10.87
C GLY A 259 -13.81 14.69 9.68
N ASP A 260 -14.13 15.92 9.25
CA ASP A 260 -15.14 16.20 8.22
C ASP A 260 -14.83 17.32 7.18
N PRO A 261 -13.57 17.76 6.92
CA PRO A 261 -13.25 18.62 5.77
C PRO A 261 -12.79 17.82 4.54
N GLU A 262 -12.66 18.52 3.41
CA GLU A 262 -11.97 18.00 2.22
C GLU A 262 -10.51 17.65 2.55
N VAL A 263 -10.15 16.38 2.33
CA VAL A 263 -8.80 15.83 2.61
C VAL A 263 -7.69 16.65 1.95
N ASP A 264 -7.92 17.21 0.76
CA ASP A 264 -6.93 18.03 0.06
C ASP A 264 -6.56 19.29 0.84
N ALA A 265 -7.54 20.00 1.41
CA ALA A 265 -7.30 21.17 2.24
C ALA A 265 -6.60 20.80 3.56
N PHE A 266 -6.96 19.66 4.13
CA PHE A 266 -6.31 19.11 5.32
C PHE A 266 -4.83 18.81 5.07
N VAL A 267 -4.51 18.06 4.01
CA VAL A 267 -3.12 17.75 3.64
C VAL A 267 -2.33 19.03 3.35
N GLY A 268 -2.94 20.02 2.70
CA GLY A 268 -2.31 21.29 2.38
C GLY A 268 -1.85 22.12 3.59
N ARG A 269 -2.45 21.92 4.77
CA ARG A 269 -2.08 22.63 6.01
C ARG A 269 -1.24 21.82 6.98
N LEU A 270 -1.07 20.52 6.76
CA LEU A 270 -0.28 19.66 7.63
C LEU A 270 1.16 20.16 7.74
N ARG A 271 1.67 20.22 8.97
CA ARG A 271 3.10 20.45 9.24
C ARG A 271 3.70 19.16 9.72
N CYS A 272 4.68 18.65 8.98
CA CYS A 272 5.31 17.38 9.30
C CYS A 272 6.73 17.55 9.82
N VAL A 273 7.07 16.74 10.81
CA VAL A 273 8.44 16.59 11.34
C VAL A 273 8.79 15.11 11.26
N ALA A 274 9.97 14.79 10.74
CA ALA A 274 10.47 13.41 10.67
C ALA A 274 11.83 13.32 11.32
N TRP A 275 12.14 12.17 11.93
CA TRP A 275 13.41 11.93 12.62
C TRP A 275 14.00 10.59 12.22
N ALA A 276 15.31 10.42 12.35
CA ALA A 276 15.91 9.11 12.11
C ALA A 276 15.49 8.11 13.21
N PRO A 277 15.21 6.84 12.88
CA PRO A 277 15.02 5.81 13.89
C PRO A 277 16.29 5.62 14.73
N ALA A 278 16.11 5.16 15.97
CA ALA A 278 17.22 4.91 16.89
C ALA A 278 18.18 3.78 16.43
N ARG A 279 17.74 2.94 15.48
CA ARG A 279 18.50 1.86 14.87
C ARG A 279 18.24 1.86 13.37
N TYR A 280 19.26 1.50 12.59
CA TYR A 280 19.08 1.29 11.16
C TYR A 280 18.22 0.05 10.93
N THR A 281 17.07 0.24 10.29
CA THR A 281 16.17 -0.83 9.87
C THR A 281 15.96 -0.75 8.37
N LEU A 282 15.68 -1.89 7.74
CA LEU A 282 15.42 -1.96 6.30
C LEU A 282 14.12 -1.24 5.91
N TYR A 283 13.17 -1.19 6.85
CA TYR A 283 11.86 -0.57 6.72
C TYR A 283 11.62 0.31 7.95
N SER A 284 11.55 1.62 7.73
CA SER A 284 11.39 2.57 8.83
C SER A 284 10.61 3.80 8.39
N MET A 285 9.64 4.19 9.22
CA MET A 285 8.92 5.45 9.11
C MET A 285 8.83 6.12 10.48
N GLN A 286 9.27 7.36 10.56
CA GLN A 286 9.17 8.15 11.79
C GLN A 286 8.65 9.54 11.43
N ILE A 287 7.40 9.83 11.76
CA ILE A 287 6.78 11.11 11.41
C ILE A 287 5.81 11.58 12.48
N ALA A 288 5.84 12.88 12.75
CA ALA A 288 4.80 13.63 13.44
C ALA A 288 4.11 14.55 12.43
N MET A 289 2.78 14.59 12.47
CA MET A 289 1.94 15.37 11.59
C MET A 289 1.03 16.25 12.44
N GLU A 290 1.22 17.56 12.36
CA GLU A 290 0.41 18.56 13.07
C GLU A 290 -0.67 19.12 12.14
N ASP A 291 -1.90 19.19 12.64
CA ASP A 291 -2.92 20.10 12.12
C ASP A 291 -2.96 21.36 12.99
N PRO A 292 -2.40 22.50 12.51
CA PRO A 292 -2.34 23.73 13.29
C PRO A 292 -3.71 24.32 13.65
N GLU A 293 -4.76 24.02 12.86
CA GLU A 293 -6.12 24.52 13.13
C GLU A 293 -6.76 23.79 14.31
N GLN A 294 -6.47 22.49 14.46
CA GLN A 294 -6.96 21.70 15.58
C GLN A 294 -6.05 21.79 16.81
N GLY A 295 -4.78 22.17 16.62
CA GLY A 295 -3.75 22.09 17.66
C GLY A 295 -3.44 20.65 18.09
N ILE A 296 -3.68 19.70 17.18
CA ILE A 296 -3.47 18.26 17.39
C ILE A 296 -2.32 17.81 16.50
N SER A 297 -1.47 16.98 17.06
CA SER A 297 -0.41 16.27 16.33
C SER A 297 -0.59 14.77 16.46
N TRP A 298 -0.39 14.06 15.36
CA TRP A 298 -0.35 12.60 15.33
C TRP A 298 1.07 12.13 15.04
N VAL A 299 1.55 11.19 15.83
CA VAL A 299 2.82 10.52 15.61
C VAL A 299 2.54 9.15 15.01
N LEU A 300 3.33 8.77 14.01
CA LEU A 300 3.36 7.45 13.42
C LEU A 300 4.80 6.94 13.39
N VAL A 301 5.01 5.84 14.10
CA VAL A 301 6.27 5.10 14.20
C VAL A 301 6.05 3.75 13.54
N GLY A 302 6.63 3.56 12.37
CA GLY A 302 6.74 2.28 11.70
C GLY A 302 8.18 1.80 11.74
N ALA A 303 8.39 0.56 12.15
CA ALA A 303 9.69 -0.09 12.07
C ALA A 303 9.47 -1.59 11.95
N ASP A 304 10.23 -2.21 11.05
CA ASP A 304 10.40 -3.66 11.04
C ASP A 304 11.87 -3.95 11.32
N ASP A 305 12.14 -4.36 12.55
CA ASP A 305 13.43 -4.92 12.96
C ASP A 305 13.40 -6.40 12.60
N ASP A 306 14.34 -6.90 11.79
CA ASP A 306 14.51 -8.34 11.53
C ASP A 306 14.41 -9.18 12.82
#